data_AF-A0A0S8EQW1-F1
#
_entry.id   AF-A0A0S8EQW1-F1
#
_cell.length_a   1.000
_cell.length_b   1.000
_cell.length_c   1.000
_cell.angle_alpha   90.00
_cell.angle_beta   90.00
_cell.angle_gamma   90.00
#
_symmetry.space_group_name_H-M   'P 1'
#
loop_
_entity.id
_entity.type
_entity.pdbx_description
1 polymer ?
#
loop_
_entity_poly.entity_id
_entity_poly.type
_entity_poly.pdbx_seq_one_letter_code
_entity_poly.pdbx_strand_id
1 'polypeptide(L)'
;MYYAGGGGLILIGLYMVLAKTNLVKIILGLSFLDTGIHVLLVAIGYIRGRTAPIFSEGMAETTPVVDPVPQALVLTAIVIGVGVLGLALALAIQVYRHYGTLDVAKIKGLKW
;
A
#
# COMPACT_ATOMS: atom_id res chain seq x y z
N MET A 1 16.74 4.26 8.86
CA MET A 1 15.40 4.72 9.31
C MET A 1 14.31 4.29 8.32
N TYR A 2 14.39 4.69 7.04
CA TYR A 2 13.33 4.44 6.05
C TYR A 2 13.00 2.95 5.82
N TYR A 3 14.01 2.08 5.70
CA TYR A 3 13.80 0.63 5.56
C TYR A 3 13.12 -0.02 6.77
N ALA A 4 13.45 0.44 7.99
CA ALA A 4 12.83 -0.06 9.21
C ALA A 4 11.35 0.36 9.32
N GLY A 5 11.02 1.58 8.89
CA GLY A 5 9.64 2.06 8.83
C GLY A 5 8.79 1.27 7.84
N GLY A 6 9.29 1.06 6.61
CA GLY A 6 8.59 0.26 5.59
C GLY A 6 8.41 -1.20 6.01
N GLY A 7 9.47 -1.84 6.53
CA GLY A 7 9.39 -3.20 7.06
C GLY A 7 8.42 -3.33 8.23
N GLY A 8 8.40 -2.35 9.15
CA GLY A 8 7.45 -2.30 10.26
C GLY A 8 6.00 -2.23 9.79
N LEU A 9 5.70 -1.40 8.79
CA LEU A 9 4.35 -1.31 8.20
C LEU A 9 3.91 -2.62 7.55
N ILE A 10 4.81 -3.29 6.83
CA ILE A 10 4.53 -4.60 6.22
C ILE A 10 4.20 -5.63 7.29
N LEU A 11 4.99 -5.69 8.37
CA LEU A 11 4.75 -6.63 9.47
C LEU A 11 3.41 -6.36 10.19
N ILE A 12 3.07 -5.09 10.42
CA ILE A 12 1.78 -4.70 11.01
C ILE A 12 0.62 -5.07 10.08
N GLY A 13 0.74 -4.79 8.78
CA GLY A 13 -0.26 -5.16 7.78
C GLY A 13 -0.47 -6.66 7.71
N LEU A 14 0.62 -7.44 7.63
CA LEU A 14 0.60 -8.90 7.63
C LEU A 14 -0.04 -9.45 8.90
N TYR A 15 0.33 -8.93 10.07
CA TYR A 15 -0.29 -9.30 11.34
C TYR A 15 -1.80 -9.02 11.34
N MET A 16 -2.22 -7.86 10.83
CA MET A 16 -3.64 -7.49 10.80
C MET A 16 -4.46 -8.42 9.89
N VAL A 17 -3.90 -8.83 8.75
CA VAL A 17 -4.54 -9.79 7.84
C VAL A 17 -4.70 -11.17 8.48
N LEU A 18 -3.70 -11.64 9.23
CA LEU A 18 -3.72 -12.97 9.85
C LEU A 18 -4.54 -13.02 11.15
N ALA A 19 -4.47 -11.97 11.97
CA ALA A 19 -5.01 -11.99 13.33
C ALA A 19 -6.45 -11.45 13.44
N LYS A 20 -6.96 -10.73 12.42
CA LYS A 20 -8.30 -10.14 12.46
C LYS A 20 -9.29 -10.95 11.64
N THR A 21 -10.46 -11.21 12.21
CA THR A 21 -11.57 -11.91 11.52
C THR A 21 -12.56 -10.95 10.87
N ASN A 22 -12.52 -9.66 11.23
CA ASN A 22 -13.38 -8.65 10.63
C ASN A 22 -12.82 -8.24 9.26
N LEU A 23 -13.65 -8.39 8.22
CA LEU A 23 -13.27 -8.17 6.83
C LEU A 23 -12.74 -6.75 6.57
N VAL A 24 -13.31 -5.71 7.20
CA VAL A 24 -12.82 -4.33 7.05
C VAL A 24 -11.43 -4.16 7.65
N LYS A 25 -11.15 -4.82 8.79
CA LYS A 25 -9.81 -4.79 9.40
C LYS A 25 -8.79 -5.54 8.54
N ILE A 26 -9.19 -6.62 7.88
CA ILE A 26 -8.33 -7.34 6.93
C ILE A 26 -7.99 -6.44 5.73
N ILE A 27 -8.99 -5.75 5.16
CA ILE A 27 -8.81 -4.79 4.06
C ILE A 27 -7.85 -3.66 4.46
N LEU A 28 -8.00 -3.10 5.68
CA LEU A 28 -7.05 -2.12 6.22
C LEU A 28 -5.64 -2.70 6.37
N GLY A 29 -5.51 -3.96 6.81
CA GLY A 29 -4.23 -4.67 6.90
C GLY A 29 -3.52 -4.76 5.55
N LEU A 30 -4.27 -5.06 4.48
CA LEU A 30 -3.75 -5.06 3.10
C LEU A 30 -3.27 -3.66 2.68
N SER A 31 -4.01 -2.60 3.02
CA SER A 31 -3.61 -1.22 2.73
C SER A 31 -2.32 -0.79 3.46
N PHE A 32 -2.12 -1.23 4.71
CA PHE A 32 -0.87 -0.99 5.44
C PHE A 32 0.32 -1.72 4.82
N LEU A 33 0.11 -2.96 4.36
CA LEU A 33 1.13 -3.74 3.67
C LEU A 33 1.55 -3.05 2.38
N ASP A 34 0.58 -2.64 1.55
CA ASP A 34 0.80 -1.92 0.29
C ASP A 34 1.57 -0.61 0.52
N THR A 35 1.16 0.18 1.52
CA THR A 35 1.87 1.40 1.93
C THR A 35 3.31 1.12 2.36
N GLY A 36 3.55 0.04 3.11
CA GLY A 36 4.88 -0.37 3.51
C GLY A 36 5.79 -0.72 2.32
N ILE A 37 5.25 -1.38 1.30
CA ILE A 37 5.96 -1.67 0.05
C ILE A 37 6.30 -0.37 -0.69
N HIS A 38 5.37 0.57 -0.82
CA HIS A 38 5.62 1.87 -1.44
C HIS A 38 6.79 2.61 -0.77
N VAL A 39 6.83 2.63 0.57
CA VAL A 39 7.92 3.26 1.33
C VAL A 39 9.26 2.58 1.06
N LEU A 40 9.31 1.24 1.02
CA LEU A 40 10.54 0.52 0.68
C LEU A 40 11.01 0.82 -0.74
N LEU A 41 10.09 0.89 -1.70
CA LEU A 41 10.41 1.11 -3.10
C LEU A 41 10.97 2.52 -3.34
N VAL A 42 10.37 3.54 -2.73
CA VAL A 42 10.92 4.91 -2.75
C VAL A 42 12.28 4.97 -2.04
N ALA A 43 12.45 4.25 -0.93
CA ALA A 43 13.71 4.24 -0.19
C ALA A 43 14.88 3.62 -0.99
N ILE A 44 14.62 2.69 -1.91
CA ILE A 44 15.64 2.13 -2.81
C ILE A 44 16.09 3.17 -3.85
N GLY A 45 15.17 3.98 -4.37
CA GLY A 45 15.47 5.04 -5.35
C GLY A 45 16.10 6.30 -4.76
N TYR A 46 16.14 6.43 -3.43
CA TYR A 46 16.63 7.63 -2.77
C TYR A 46 18.16 7.69 -2.73
N ILE A 47 18.71 8.79 -3.25
CA ILE A 47 20.15 9.04 -3.27
C ILE A 47 20.44 10.33 -2.52
N ARG A 48 21.31 10.26 -1.50
CA ARG A 48 21.63 11.40 -0.64
C ARG A 48 22.24 12.56 -1.45
N GLY A 49 21.77 13.77 -1.18
CA GLY A 49 22.27 15.00 -1.81
C GLY A 49 21.75 15.27 -3.21
N ARG A 50 20.75 14.51 -3.68
CA ARG A 50 20.11 14.71 -4.98
C ARG A 50 18.71 15.27 -4.85
N THR A 51 18.29 16.08 -5.82
CA THR A 51 16.96 16.70 -5.85
C THR A 51 15.94 15.85 -6.60
N ALA A 52 14.66 16.22 -6.53
CA ALA A 52 13.61 15.55 -7.30
C ALA A 52 13.86 15.68 -8.82
N PRO A 53 13.49 14.68 -9.64
CA PRO A 53 13.71 14.70 -11.08
C PRO A 53 12.65 15.57 -11.78
N ILE A 54 12.60 16.85 -11.41
CA ILE A 54 11.70 17.87 -11.94
C ILE A 54 12.58 19.02 -12.41
N PHE A 55 12.70 19.19 -13.73
CA PHE A 55 13.47 20.27 -14.31
C PHE A 55 12.61 21.54 -14.35
N SER A 56 12.95 22.54 -13.54
CA SER A 56 12.32 23.86 -13.57
C SER A 56 13.20 24.87 -14.32
N GLU A 57 12.59 25.89 -14.93
CA GLU A 57 13.31 27.01 -15.53
C GLU A 57 14.19 27.68 -14.45
N GLY A 58 15.52 27.62 -14.62
CA GLY A 58 16.50 28.14 -13.65
C GLY A 58 17.37 27.08 -12.94
N MET A 59 17.13 25.79 -13.15
CA MET A 59 18.05 24.74 -12.70
C MET A 59 19.25 24.60 -13.65
N ALA A 60 20.46 24.54 -13.11
CA ALA A 60 21.63 24.14 -13.88
C ALA A 60 21.45 22.69 -14.37
N GLU A 61 21.72 22.43 -15.66
CA GLU A 61 21.62 21.10 -16.28
C GLU A 61 22.40 20.01 -15.53
N THR A 62 23.36 20.40 -14.70
CA THR A 62 24.24 19.51 -13.92
C THR A 62 23.70 19.16 -12.53
N THR A 63 22.50 19.60 -12.16
CA THR A 63 21.95 19.31 -10.83
C THR A 63 21.69 17.81 -10.68
N PRO A 64 22.33 17.12 -9.72
CA PRO A 64 22.15 15.68 -9.58
C PRO A 64 20.75 15.37 -9.05
N VAL A 65 20.00 14.55 -9.80
CA VAL A 65 18.63 14.12 -9.48
C VAL A 65 18.59 12.67 -8.98
N VAL A 66 17.58 12.35 -8.16
CA VAL A 66 17.30 10.97 -7.75
C VAL A 66 16.79 10.13 -8.93
N ASP A 67 16.83 8.81 -8.80
CA ASP A 67 16.34 7.92 -9.85
C ASP A 67 14.81 8.10 -10.06
N PRO A 68 14.36 8.47 -11.27
CA PRO A 68 12.93 8.63 -11.56
C PRO A 68 12.19 7.29 -11.68
N VAL A 69 12.89 6.17 -11.91
CA VAL A 69 12.25 4.87 -12.19
C VAL A 69 11.43 4.37 -10.98
N PRO A 70 11.95 4.37 -9.74
CA PRO A 70 11.16 3.96 -8.57
C PRO A 70 9.97 4.90 -8.30
N GLN A 71 10.09 6.19 -8.64
CA GLN A 71 8.99 7.15 -8.45
C GLN A 71 7.82 6.86 -9.39
N ALA A 72 8.10 6.60 -10.66
CA ALA A 72 7.08 6.22 -11.64
C ALA A 72 6.40 4.91 -11.23
N LEU A 73 7.17 3.92 -10.77
CA LEU A 73 6.64 2.63 -10.34
C LEU A 73 5.69 2.75 -9.14
N VAL A 74 6.05 3.56 -8.13
CA VAL A 74 5.17 3.82 -6.98
C VAL A 74 3.90 4.57 -7.37
N LEU A 75 3.98 5.55 -8.27
CA LEU A 75 2.78 6.28 -8.70
C LEU A 75 1.75 5.33 -9.33
N THR A 76 2.19 4.39 -10.18
CA THR A 76 1.31 3.38 -10.77
C THR A 76 0.76 2.43 -9.70
N ALA A 77 1.60 1.97 -8.77
CA ALA A 77 1.19 1.06 -7.71
C ALA A 77 0.13 1.69 -6.79
N ILE A 78 0.25 2.98 -6.44
CA ILE A 78 -0.74 3.70 -5.62
C ILE A 78 -2.12 3.70 -6.29
N VAL A 79 -2.19 3.99 -7.60
CA VAL A 79 -3.47 4.04 -8.33
C VAL A 79 -4.13 2.65 -8.36
N ILE A 80 -3.36 1.60 -8.61
CA ILE A 80 -3.84 0.21 -8.56
C ILE A 80 -4.34 -0.12 -7.14
N GLY A 81 -3.57 0.23 -6.11
CA GLY A 81 -3.91 0.00 -4.71
C GLY A 81 -5.24 0.63 -4.31
N VAL A 82 -5.49 1.89 -4.70
CA VAL A 82 -6.77 2.57 -4.44
C VAL A 82 -7.92 1.91 -5.20
N GLY A 83 -7.71 1.48 -6.45
CA GLY A 83 -8.73 0.76 -7.22
C GLY A 83 -9.13 -0.58 -6.59
N VAL A 84 -8.13 -1.37 -6.17
CA VAL A 84 -8.36 -2.65 -5.48
C VAL A 84 -9.00 -2.42 -4.11
N LEU A 85 -8.60 -1.39 -3.36
CA LEU A 85 -9.19 -1.03 -2.07
C LEU A 85 -10.67 -0.67 -2.22
N GLY A 86 -11.02 0.15 -3.23
CA GLY A 86 -12.40 0.52 -3.54
C GLY A 86 -13.25 -0.71 -3.88
N LEU A 87 -12.74 -1.61 -4.72
CA LEU A 87 -13.40 -2.87 -5.04
C LEU A 87 -13.59 -3.76 -3.80
N ALA A 88 -12.56 -3.91 -2.97
CA ALA A 88 -12.60 -4.72 -1.76
C ALA A 88 -13.64 -4.19 -0.77
N LEU A 89 -13.74 -2.87 -0.59
CA LEU A 89 -14.76 -2.24 0.24
C LEU A 89 -16.17 -2.42 -0.34
N ALA A 90 -16.35 -2.28 -1.65
CA ALA A 90 -17.63 -2.54 -2.31
C ALA A 90 -18.09 -4.00 -2.09
N LEU A 91 -17.17 -4.95 -2.23
CA LEU A 91 -17.43 -6.36 -1.91
C LEU A 91 -17.76 -6.57 -0.43
N ALA A 92 -17.06 -5.90 0.49
CA ALA A 92 -17.37 -5.99 1.92
C ALA A 92 -18.79 -5.49 2.23
N ILE A 93 -19.23 -4.41 1.60
CA ILE A 93 -20.61 -3.91 1.71
C ILE A 93 -21.60 -4.97 1.19
N GLN A 94 -21.29 -5.59 0.05
CA GLN A 94 -22.17 -6.60 -0.54
C GLN A 94 -22.25 -7.88 0.31
N VAL A 95 -21.14 -8.31 0.91
CA VAL A 95 -21.09 -9.41 1.88
C VAL A 95 -21.95 -9.09 3.10
N TYR A 96 -21.83 -7.88 3.65
CA TYR A 96 -22.66 -7.46 4.77
C TYR A 96 -24.15 -7.46 4.43
N ARG A 97 -24.54 -7.01 3.23
CA ARG A 97 -25.94 -7.05 2.78
C ARG A 97 -26.51 -8.46 2.65
N HIS A 98 -25.69 -9.46 2.30
CA HIS A 98 -26.14 -10.83 2.10
C HIS A 98 -26.13 -11.67 3.38
N TYR A 99 -25.07 -11.55 4.19
CA TYR A 99 -24.86 -12.38 5.38
C TYR A 99 -25.19 -11.67 6.70
N GLY A 100 -25.40 -10.35 6.69
CA GLY A 100 -25.64 -9.55 7.90
C GLY A 100 -24.43 -9.45 8.84
N THR A 101 -23.26 -9.94 8.42
CA THR A 101 -22.04 -9.95 9.22
C THR A 101 -20.80 -9.70 8.37
N LEU A 102 -19.83 -9.02 8.96
CA LEU A 102 -18.49 -8.78 8.40
C LEU A 102 -17.43 -9.68 9.04
N ASP A 103 -17.84 -10.61 9.89
CA ASP A 103 -16.95 -11.55 10.56
C ASP A 103 -16.78 -12.80 9.68
N VAL A 104 -15.60 -12.93 9.08
CA VAL A 104 -15.29 -14.00 8.13
C VAL A 104 -15.46 -15.38 8.77
N ALA A 105 -15.20 -15.50 10.07
CA ALA A 105 -15.37 -16.76 10.80
C ALA A 105 -16.84 -17.21 10.93
N LYS A 106 -17.81 -16.28 10.80
CA LYS A 106 -19.24 -16.55 10.91
C LYS A 106 -19.91 -16.83 9.56
N ILE A 107 -19.24 -16.52 8.46
CA ILE A 107 -19.73 -16.80 7.10
C ILE A 107 -19.53 -18.28 6.81
N LYS A 108 -20.54 -19.10 7.17
CA LYS A 108 -20.56 -20.54 6.93
C LYS A 108 -20.86 -20.84 5.44
N GLY A 109 -19.80 -20.88 4.65
CA GLY A 109 -19.78 -21.30 3.25
C GLY A 109 -18.37 -21.66 2.72
N LEU A 110 -17.30 -21.33 3.47
CA LEU A 110 -15.92 -21.71 3.20
C LEU A 110 -15.41 -22.80 4.16
N LYS A 111 -16.23 -23.83 4.43
CA LYS A 111 -15.69 -25.08 4.96
C LYS A 111 -15.15 -25.86 3.76
N TRP A 112 -13.83 -25.79 3.56
CA TRP A 112 -13.12 -26.85 2.86
C TRP A 112 -13.14 -28.12 3.73
#